data_AF-A0A4Q3U390-F1
#
_entry.id   AF-A0A4Q3U390-F1
#
_cell.length_a   1.000
_cell.length_b   1.000
_cell.length_c   1.000
_cell.angle_alpha   90.00
_cell.angle_beta   90.00
_cell.angle_gamma   90.00
#
_symmetry.space_group_name_H-M   'P 1'
#
loop_
_entity.id
_entity.type
_entity.pdbx_description
1 polymer ?
#
loop_
_entity_poly.entity_id
_entity_poly.type
_entity_poly.pdbx_seq_one_letter_code
_entity_poly.pdbx_strand_id
1 'polypeptide(L)'
;MFSQADVDAELEAAKAWLQLSLVDYESARFMRVQVALVSPNRRAPREVVLVVCGLVNGRNRMGGYTGFQPFWFGRGLPTWRQAGLSGQADDICGPANMLSPTDYSDRVAPGSAAGASR
;
A
#
# COMPACT_ATOMS: atom_id res chain seq x y z
N MET A 1 10.77 9.05 14.60
CA MET A 1 9.98 7.79 14.56
C MET A 1 8.59 8.19 14.10
N PHE A 2 8.03 7.49 13.11
CA PHE A 2 6.69 7.81 12.60
C PHE A 2 5.63 7.54 13.68
N SER A 3 4.65 8.42 13.76
CA SER A 3 3.50 8.30 14.65
C SER A 3 2.41 7.43 14.01
N GLN A 4 1.43 7.00 14.81
CA GLN A 4 0.24 6.33 14.27
C GLN A 4 -0.53 7.23 13.28
N ALA A 5 -0.52 8.55 13.51
CA ALA A 5 -1.14 9.50 12.60
C ALA A 5 -0.45 9.55 11.23
N ASP A 6 0.88 9.36 11.18
CA ASP A 6 1.62 9.27 9.92
C ASP A 6 1.25 7.99 9.15
N VAL A 7 1.11 6.87 9.87
CA VAL A 7 0.66 5.58 9.31
C VAL A 7 -0.77 5.72 8.75
N ASP A 8 -1.67 6.33 9.51
CA ASP A 8 -3.06 6.54 9.08
C ASP A 8 -3.13 7.44 7.85
N ALA A 9 -2.37 8.54 7.82
CA ALA A 9 -2.29 9.43 6.66
C ALA A 9 -1.76 8.73 5.40
N GLU A 10 -0.79 7.83 5.57
CA GLU A 10 -0.23 7.05 4.46
C GLU A 10 -1.24 6.01 3.93
N LEU A 11 -2.00 5.36 4.82
CA LEU A 11 -3.07 4.43 4.46
C LEU A 11 -4.22 5.13 3.71
N GLU A 12 -4.65 6.31 4.17
CA GLU A 12 -5.68 7.09 3.48
C GLU A 12 -5.22 7.54 2.09
N ALA A 13 -3.95 7.94 1.94
CA ALA A 13 -3.39 8.28 0.65
C ALA A 13 -3.28 7.06 -0.29
N ALA A 14 -2.89 5.90 0.24
CA ALA A 14 -2.87 4.65 -0.52
C ALA A 14 -4.27 4.24 -0.98
N LYS A 15 -5.29 4.40 -0.12
CA LYS A 15 -6.69 4.16 -0.46
C LYS A 15 -7.16 5.06 -1.61
N ALA A 16 -6.88 6.36 -1.53
CA ALA A 16 -7.22 7.30 -2.60
C ALA A 16 -6.52 6.94 -3.93
N TRP A 17 -5.26 6.53 -3.87
CA TRP A 17 -4.54 6.05 -5.05
C TRP A 17 -5.15 4.77 -5.63
N LEU A 18 -5.53 3.80 -4.80
CA LEU A 18 -6.20 2.56 -5.23
C LEU A 18 -7.56 2.83 -5.89
N GLN A 19 -8.35 3.76 -5.33
CA GLN A 19 -9.62 4.20 -5.90
C GLN A 19 -9.46 4.76 -7.32
N LEU A 20 -8.35 5.48 -7.58
CA LEU A 20 -8.04 6.04 -8.89
C LEU A 20 -7.41 5.03 -9.85
N SER A 21 -6.71 4.03 -9.33
CA SER A 21 -5.88 3.11 -10.12
C SER A 21 -6.61 1.85 -10.56
N LEU A 22 -7.59 1.39 -9.78
CA LEU A 22 -8.34 0.16 -10.09
C LEU A 22 -9.53 0.46 -10.99
N VAL A 23 -9.84 -0.47 -11.90
CA VAL A 23 -11.00 -0.35 -12.81
C VAL A 23 -12.32 -0.39 -12.06
N ASP A 24 -12.39 -1.22 -11.03
CA ASP A 24 -13.58 -1.41 -10.20
C ASP A 24 -13.11 -1.58 -8.75
N TYR A 25 -12.85 -0.45 -8.09
CA TYR A 25 -12.36 -0.43 -6.71
C TYR A 25 -13.39 -1.04 -5.75
N GLU A 26 -14.68 -0.77 -5.92
CA GLU A 26 -15.75 -1.23 -5.03
C GLU A 26 -15.87 -2.77 -4.96
N SER A 27 -15.48 -3.47 -6.03
CA SER A 27 -15.41 -4.94 -6.05
C SER A 27 -14.06 -5.53 -5.61
N ALA A 28 -13.03 -4.70 -5.44
CA ALA A 28 -11.68 -5.15 -5.19
C ALA A 28 -11.54 -5.76 -3.78
N ARG A 29 -10.75 -6.83 -3.69
CA ARG A 29 -10.39 -7.46 -2.42
C ARG A 29 -8.94 -7.21 -2.09
N PHE A 30 -8.66 -6.91 -0.83
CA PHE A 30 -7.33 -6.63 -0.33
C PHE A 30 -6.94 -7.66 0.73
N MET A 31 -5.67 -8.03 0.79
CA MET A 31 -5.15 -8.90 1.85
C MET A 31 -3.68 -8.60 2.14
N ARG A 32 -3.24 -8.91 3.36
CA ARG A 32 -1.84 -8.75 3.80
C ARG A 32 -1.34 -7.32 3.60
N VAL A 33 -2.19 -6.34 3.88
CA VAL A 33 -1.83 -4.93 3.70
C VAL A 33 -1.02 -4.49 4.91
N GLN A 34 0.19 -4.02 4.71
CA GLN A 34 1.15 -3.72 5.77
C GLN A 34 1.87 -2.42 5.45
N VAL A 35 2.46 -1.81 6.47
CA VAL A 35 3.28 -0.62 6.32
C VAL A 35 4.75 -0.96 6.54
N ALA A 36 5.59 -0.58 5.59
CA ALA A 36 7.02 -0.78 5.59
C ALA A 36 7.76 0.55 5.78
N LEU A 37 8.94 0.49 6.39
CA LEU A 37 9.93 1.57 6.33
C LEU A 37 10.95 1.25 5.25
N VAL A 38 11.02 2.14 4.28
CA VAL A 38 11.95 1.99 3.17
C VAL A 38 12.86 3.20 3.15
N SER A 39 14.17 2.95 2.99
CA SER A 39 15.09 4.04 2.65
C SER A 39 15.18 4.16 1.13
N PRO A 40 14.69 5.25 0.53
CA PRO A 40 14.74 5.42 -0.92
C PRO A 40 16.18 5.55 -1.45
N ASN A 41 17.13 5.89 -0.57
CA ASN A 41 18.52 6.11 -0.89
C ASN A 41 19.42 5.25 -0.01
N ARG A 42 20.00 4.18 -0.59
CA ARG A 42 20.97 3.31 0.11
C ARG A 42 22.20 4.05 0.65
N ARG A 43 22.53 5.23 0.11
CA ARG A 43 23.63 6.09 0.58
C ARG A 43 23.23 7.04 1.71
N ALA A 44 21.93 7.20 1.96
CA ALA A 44 21.37 8.00 3.04
C ALA A 44 20.32 7.18 3.82
N PRO A 45 20.72 6.10 4.52
CA PRO A 45 19.81 5.18 5.21
C PRO A 45 18.97 5.83 6.32
N ARG A 46 19.30 7.07 6.72
CA ARG A 46 18.54 7.86 7.70
C ARG A 46 17.30 8.52 7.10
N GLU A 47 17.24 8.65 5.78
CA GLU A 47 16.02 9.03 5.08
C GLU A 47 15.19 7.76 4.94
N VAL A 48 14.18 7.62 5.79
CA VAL A 48 13.19 6.54 5.72
C VAL A 48 11.82 7.13 5.43
N VAL A 49 11.04 6.42 4.64
CA VAL A 49 9.67 6.78 4.29
C VAL A 49 8.73 5.62 4.58
N LEU A 50 7.46 5.94 4.83
CA LEU A 50 6.41 4.93 4.93
C LEU A 50 6.01 4.48 3.52
N VAL A 51 5.81 3.17 3.39
CA VAL A 51 5.26 2.55 2.18
C VAL A 51 4.16 1.59 2.59
N VAL A 52 2.97 1.72 2.01
CA VAL A 52 1.88 0.76 2.13
C VAL A 52 2.08 -0.32 1.08
N CYS A 53 2.04 -1.56 1.51
CA CYS A 53 2.26 -2.74 0.69
C CYS A 53 1.08 -3.70 0.86
N GLY A 54 0.76 -4.49 -0.15
CA GLY A 54 -0.24 -5.55 0.02
C GLY A 54 -0.56 -6.30 -1.26
N LEU A 55 -1.60 -7.11 -1.19
CA LEU A 55 -2.14 -7.81 -2.34
C LEU A 55 -3.53 -7.27 -2.66
N VAL A 56 -3.80 -7.06 -3.95
CA VAL A 56 -5.10 -6.62 -4.46
C VAL A 56 -5.60 -7.59 -5.53
N ASN A 57 -6.86 -7.98 -5.44
CA ASN A 57 -7.56 -8.69 -6.49
C ASN A 57 -8.70 -7.78 -6.98
N GLY A 58 -8.44 -7.07 -8.08
CA GLY A 58 -9.39 -6.17 -8.72
C GLY A 58 -9.77 -6.66 -10.11
N ARG A 59 -10.87 -6.13 -10.63
CA ARG A 59 -11.31 -6.40 -12.00
C ARG A 59 -10.37 -5.75 -13.01
N ASN A 60 -10.04 -6.45 -14.09
CA ASN A 60 -9.32 -5.87 -15.22
C ASN A 60 -10.28 -5.17 -16.20
N ARG A 61 -9.73 -4.44 -17.20
CA ARG A 61 -10.53 -3.73 -18.21
C ARG A 61 -11.38 -4.64 -19.10
N MET A 62 -11.09 -5.94 -19.15
CA MET A 62 -11.85 -6.94 -19.89
C MET A 62 -12.96 -7.60 -19.05
N GLY A 63 -13.16 -7.13 -17.81
CA GLY A 63 -14.22 -7.61 -16.92
C GLY A 63 -13.90 -8.88 -16.14
N GLY A 64 -12.68 -9.40 -16.21
CA GLY A 64 -12.22 -10.59 -15.49
C GLY A 64 -11.38 -10.28 -14.24
N TYR A 65 -11.21 -11.27 -13.37
CA TYR A 65 -10.26 -11.21 -12.24
C TYR A 65 -9.04 -12.06 -12.59
N THR A 66 -7.84 -11.53 -12.34
CA THR A 66 -6.57 -12.22 -12.62
C THR A 66 -5.91 -12.81 -11.37
N GLY A 67 -6.63 -12.82 -10.24
CA GLY A 67 -6.10 -13.21 -8.94
C GLY A 67 -5.42 -12.05 -8.22
N PHE A 68 -4.92 -12.34 -7.02
CA PHE A 68 -4.23 -11.35 -6.20
C PHE A 68 -2.88 -10.96 -6.80
N GLN A 69 -2.69 -9.66 -7.05
CA GLN A 69 -1.45 -9.06 -7.52
C GLN A 69 -0.86 -8.16 -6.44
N PRO A 70 0.47 -8.09 -6.32
CA PRO A 70 1.10 -7.25 -5.33
C PRO A 70 1.02 -5.77 -5.74
N PHE A 71 0.84 -4.92 -4.74
CA PHE A 71 0.88 -3.47 -4.88
C PHE A 71 1.74 -2.83 -3.81
N TRP A 72 2.18 -1.61 -4.10
CA TRP A 72 2.76 -0.73 -3.10
C TRP A 72 2.46 0.74 -3.41
N PHE A 73 2.49 1.57 -2.37
CA PHE A 73 2.27 3.01 -2.44
C PHE A 73 3.14 3.72 -1.39
N GLY A 74 3.80 4.82 -1.77
CA GLY A 74 4.57 5.62 -0.82
C GLY A 74 4.63 7.09 -1.25
N ARG A 75 4.00 7.97 -0.49
CA ARG A 75 3.90 9.42 -0.72
C ARG A 75 5.25 10.13 -0.61
N GLY A 76 6.12 9.61 0.26
CA GLY A 76 7.48 10.11 0.47
C GLY A 76 8.47 9.71 -0.64
N LEU A 77 8.06 8.87 -1.59
CA LEU A 77 8.92 8.45 -2.69
C LEU A 77 8.89 9.47 -3.85
N PRO A 78 9.99 9.60 -4.61
CA PRO A 78 10.02 10.43 -5.82
C PRO A 78 8.89 10.04 -6.77
N THR A 79 8.31 11.00 -7.48
CA THR A 79 7.13 10.82 -8.36
C THR A 79 7.27 9.71 -9.40
N TRP A 80 8.47 9.52 -9.96
CA TRP A 80 8.76 8.43 -10.90
C TRP A 80 8.83 7.03 -10.26
N ARG A 81 8.81 6.96 -8.92
CA ARG A 81 8.64 5.77 -8.08
C ARG A 81 7.38 5.91 -7.21
N GLN A 82 6.36 6.64 -7.64
CA GLN A 82 5.12 6.68 -6.85
C GLN A 82 4.22 5.53 -7.29
N ALA A 83 4.19 4.53 -6.42
CA ALA A 83 3.27 3.40 -6.44
C ALA A 83 3.35 2.49 -7.67
N GLY A 84 2.93 1.24 -7.50
CA GLY A 84 2.96 0.26 -8.59
C GLY A 84 2.13 -0.97 -8.29
N LEU A 85 1.59 -1.57 -9.35
CA LEU A 85 0.98 -2.90 -9.38
C LEU A 85 1.96 -3.81 -10.12
N SER A 86 2.77 -4.63 -9.44
CA SER A 86 3.68 -5.66 -10.01
C SER A 86 4.85 -6.00 -9.07
N GLY A 87 5.72 -6.94 -9.49
CA GLY A 87 6.83 -7.53 -8.73
C GLY A 87 7.94 -6.61 -8.21
N GLN A 88 7.93 -5.30 -8.49
CA GLN A 88 8.78 -4.35 -7.74
C GLN A 88 8.30 -4.15 -6.30
N ALA A 89 7.02 -4.51 -6.02
CA ALA A 89 6.49 -4.55 -4.67
C ALA A 89 7.34 -5.45 -3.78
N ASP A 90 7.81 -6.61 -4.24
CA ASP A 90 8.51 -7.57 -3.38
C ASP A 90 9.88 -7.04 -2.92
N ASP A 91 10.57 -6.25 -3.75
CA ASP A 91 11.85 -5.61 -3.40
C ASP A 91 11.67 -4.48 -2.36
N ILE A 92 10.53 -3.77 -2.43
CA ILE A 92 10.21 -2.65 -1.55
C ILE A 92 9.57 -3.15 -0.25
N CYS A 93 8.70 -4.14 -0.36
CA CYS A 93 7.83 -4.71 0.67
C CYS A 93 8.36 -6.02 1.25
N GLY A 94 9.63 -6.34 1.02
CA GLY A 94 10.26 -7.52 1.60
C GLY A 94 10.20 -7.52 3.13
N PRO A 95 10.28 -8.70 3.78
CA PRO A 95 10.13 -8.84 5.23
C PRO A 95 11.14 -8.03 6.04
N ALA A 96 12.30 -7.71 5.46
CA ALA A 96 13.32 -6.87 6.10
C ALA A 96 12.89 -5.39 6.28
N ASN A 97 11.90 -4.92 5.51
CA ASN A 97 11.44 -3.54 5.52
C ASN A 97 10.12 -3.36 6.28
N MET A 98 9.48 -4.44 6.72
CA MET A 98 8.17 -4.39 7.39
C MET A 98 8.30 -3.86 8.83
N LEU A 99 7.47 -2.87 9.18
CA LEU A 99 7.44 -2.31 10.53
C LEU A 99 6.81 -3.26 11.56
N SER A 100 5.79 -3.99 11.12
CA SER A 100 4.91 -4.76 11.98
C SER A 100 4.16 -5.81 11.16
N PRO A 101 3.80 -6.97 11.76
CA PRO A 101 2.88 -7.92 11.14
C PRO A 101 1.42 -7.40 11.06
N THR A 102 1.11 -6.22 11.61
CA THR A 102 -0.24 -5.63 11.60
C THR A 102 -0.82 -5.58 10.19
N ASP A 103 -1.98 -6.20 10.00
CA ASP A 103 -2.72 -6.17 8.74
C ASP A 103 -3.71 -4.99 8.75
N TYR A 104 -3.63 -4.16 7.72
CA TYR A 104 -4.45 -2.97 7.47
C TYR A 104 -5.38 -3.17 6.26
N SER A 105 -5.66 -4.40 5.87
CA SER A 105 -6.49 -4.70 4.68
C SER A 105 -7.86 -4.00 4.76
N ASP A 106 -8.48 -4.02 5.94
CA ASP A 106 -9.76 -3.35 6.18
C ASP A 106 -9.69 -1.83 6.06
N ARG A 107 -8.50 -1.21 6.19
CA ARG A 107 -8.34 0.25 6.08
C ARG A 107 -8.33 0.71 4.63
N VAL A 108 -7.82 -0.12 3.71
CA VAL A 108 -7.76 0.22 2.27
C VAL A 108 -8.93 -0.37 1.48
N ALA A 109 -9.74 -1.24 2.10
CA ALA A 109 -10.90 -1.85 1.47
C ALA A 109 -12.05 -0.85 1.19
N PRO A 110 -12.93 -1.14 0.22
CA PRO A 110 -14.10 -0.32 -0.05
C PRO A 110 -15.03 -0.27 1.17
N GLY A 111 -15.67 0.88 1.39
CA GLY A 111 -16.55 1.07 2.54
C GLY A 111 -15.81 1.18 3.89
N SER A 112 -14.48 1.15 3.93
CA SER A 112 -13.74 1.39 5.16
C SER A 112 -13.98 2.82 5.65
N ALA A 113 -14.57 2.97 6.83
CA ALA A 113 -14.66 4.27 7.50
C ALA A 113 -13.28 4.65 8.04
N ALA A 114 -12.89 5.90 7.86
CA ALA A 114 -11.71 6.45 8.54
C ALA A 114 -11.97 6.38 10.06
N GLY A 115 -11.34 5.43 10.74
CA GLY A 115 -11.39 5.32 12.20
C GLY A 115 -12.52 4.46 12.76
N ALA A 116 -12.39 3.14 12.67
CA ALA A 116 -12.96 2.23 13.66
C ALA A 116 -11.83 1.38 14.25
N SER A 117 -11.01 2.01 15.10
CA SER A 117 -10.24 1.26 16.09
C SER A 117 -11.24 0.59 17.02
N ARG A 118 -11.21 -0.74 17.10
CA ARG A 118 -11.75 -1.47 18.25
C ARG A 118 -10.64 -1.67 19.27
#